data_AF-A0A1U9JYM6-F1
#
_entry.id   AF-A0A1U9JYM6-F1
#
_cell.length_a   1.000
_cell.length_b   1.000
_cell.length_c   1.000
_cell.angle_alpha   90.00
_cell.angle_beta   90.00
_cell.angle_gamma   90.00
#
_symmetry.space_group_name_H-M   'P 1'
#
loop_
_entity.id
_entity.type
_entity.pdbx_description
1 polymer ?
#
loop_
_entity_poly.entity_id
_entity_poly.type
_entity_poly.pdbx_seq_one_letter_code
_entity_poly.pdbx_strand_id
1 'polypeptide(L)'
;MLSRIASVFKKKKGLQKPQLPVAPPYFDSDYYLATYADVAQAGMPAWEHFYHHGYQEGRWPCQLKAVQAEALLWTQATQSQAEQQLWQLTQSSNEAEKTSAAWFLARWHAALGQWQQVHQALSCYVGSARPMPGLMAPHLLWVEVLAKQKNTTHALAYLEQLKARYGDRVELILTRMNHIAQPKDHALPWKELSQHYDAAGLMGVRSQPLSGQSLFDGLQSTELLRTTSNDFLDVESPPLVSVIVPAYNAEKTILTTLKGLQAQTWSYLEILVVDDASSDNTAALVAELALQDPRIRLIAQALNKGAYHARNVGLAQSQGQFITVHDSDDWSHPQKIEQQLRPLLQQPALQVTLSHWVRASDDLQLGNWSSPEDWNGLVHRNVSSLLMRRAVFNELGFWDDVVCSADTEYYYRVLKAYGAAAVYEVHPGLPLAFGRVREDSLTQRSATHIFTIFSGLRHDYSKAYHRWHESSPKKQYLYMPQHMDTRVFEVDARMLRKPDHS
;
A
#
# COMPACT_ATOMS: atom_id res chain seq x y z
N MET A 1 -19.98 31.20 -25.25
CA MET A 1 -19.35 30.81 -23.97
C MET A 1 -17.99 30.11 -24.16
N LEU A 2 -17.29 30.35 -25.29
CA LEU A 2 -16.00 29.71 -25.63
C LEU A 2 -14.82 30.71 -25.72
N SER A 3 -15.04 31.99 -25.38
CA SER A 3 -14.00 33.03 -25.39
C SER A 3 -13.52 33.47 -24.00
N ARG A 4 -14.05 32.89 -22.91
CA ARG A 4 -13.65 33.21 -21.51
C ARG A 4 -12.74 32.17 -20.84
N ILE A 5 -12.53 31.01 -21.45
CA ILE A 5 -11.60 29.99 -20.93
C ILE A 5 -10.15 30.23 -21.39
N ALA A 6 -9.96 30.96 -22.49
CA ALA A 6 -8.64 31.28 -23.03
C ALA A 6 -7.88 32.42 -22.29
N SER A 7 -8.53 33.15 -21.37
CA SER A 7 -7.87 34.27 -20.65
C SER A 7 -7.33 33.93 -19.25
N VAL A 8 -7.66 32.75 -18.70
CA VAL A 8 -7.12 32.29 -17.40
C VAL A 8 -5.72 31.67 -17.54
N PHE A 9 -5.34 31.21 -18.74
CA PHE A 9 -4.03 30.57 -19.00
C PHE A 9 -2.91 31.51 -19.49
N LYS A 10 -3.14 32.83 -19.59
CA LYS A 10 -2.12 33.80 -20.08
C LYS A 10 -1.50 34.74 -19.04
N LYS A 11 -1.70 34.51 -17.73
CA LYS A 11 -0.97 35.23 -16.66
C LYS A 11 -0.43 34.30 -15.56
N LYS A 12 0.49 33.41 -15.94
CA LYS A 12 1.54 32.88 -15.03
C LYS A 12 2.89 32.86 -15.74
N LYS A 13 3.30 34.01 -16.31
CA LYS A 13 4.72 34.25 -16.63
C LYS A 13 5.35 34.88 -15.39
N GLY A 14 6.19 34.14 -14.68
CA GLY A 14 7.05 34.71 -13.62
C GLY A 14 7.19 33.95 -12.31
N LEU A 15 6.71 32.71 -12.17
CA LEU A 15 7.20 31.87 -11.06
C LEU A 15 8.58 31.34 -11.48
N GLN A 16 9.66 31.91 -10.91
CA GLN A 16 10.98 31.29 -10.94
C GLN A 16 10.79 29.84 -10.49
N LYS A 17 11.25 28.87 -11.29
CA LYS A 17 11.37 27.49 -10.79
C LYS A 17 12.17 27.57 -9.47
N PRO A 18 11.73 26.91 -8.39
CA PRO A 18 12.50 26.86 -7.16
C PRO A 18 13.92 26.45 -7.50
N GLN A 19 14.90 27.25 -7.10
CA GLN A 19 16.29 26.93 -7.36
C GLN A 19 16.63 25.63 -6.62
N LEU A 20 17.13 24.63 -7.33
CA LEU A 20 17.54 23.36 -6.74
C LEU A 20 18.56 23.64 -5.62
N PRO A 21 18.37 23.09 -4.41
CA PRO A 21 19.32 23.31 -3.33
C PRO A 21 20.70 22.77 -3.72
N VAL A 22 21.76 23.30 -3.10
CA VAL A 22 23.12 22.80 -3.32
C VAL A 22 23.20 21.34 -2.87
N ALA A 23 23.81 20.49 -3.70
CA ALA A 23 24.03 19.09 -3.38
C ALA A 23 24.77 18.96 -2.04
N PRO A 24 24.31 18.07 -1.14
CA PRO A 24 24.99 17.86 0.13
C PRO A 24 26.38 17.22 -0.11
N PRO A 25 27.35 17.44 0.79
CA PRO A 25 28.72 16.94 0.60
C PRO A 25 28.86 15.42 0.42
N TYR A 26 27.87 14.65 0.89
CA TYR A 26 27.85 13.21 0.75
C TYR A 26 27.33 12.72 -0.61
N PHE A 27 26.75 13.58 -1.45
CA PHE A 27 26.17 13.17 -2.72
C PHE A 27 27.28 12.93 -3.74
N ASP A 28 27.35 11.71 -4.26
CA ASP A 28 28.36 11.27 -5.21
C ASP A 28 27.71 11.09 -6.59
N SER A 29 27.93 12.06 -7.47
CA SER A 29 27.34 12.04 -8.82
C SER A 29 27.88 10.90 -9.68
N ASP A 30 29.14 10.54 -9.51
CA ASP A 30 29.80 9.50 -10.31
C ASP A 30 29.26 8.13 -9.89
N TYR A 31 29.20 7.86 -8.58
CA TYR A 31 28.52 6.67 -8.06
C TYR A 31 27.08 6.59 -8.55
N TYR A 32 26.34 7.70 -8.48
CA TYR A 32 24.91 7.72 -8.81
C TYR A 32 24.67 7.34 -10.27
N LEU A 33 25.38 7.96 -11.21
CA LEU A 33 25.24 7.67 -12.64
C LEU A 33 25.80 6.30 -13.03
N ALA A 34 26.84 5.82 -12.33
CA ALA A 34 27.37 4.46 -12.53
C ALA A 34 26.41 3.38 -12.03
N THR A 35 25.68 3.65 -10.95
CA THR A 35 24.73 2.71 -10.34
C THR A 35 23.40 2.69 -11.08
N TYR A 36 22.92 3.85 -11.54
CA TYR A 36 21.61 3.99 -12.16
C TYR A 36 21.71 4.35 -13.64
N ALA A 37 21.90 3.32 -14.46
CA ALA A 37 22.14 3.45 -15.90
C ALA A 37 21.01 4.15 -16.67
N ASP A 38 19.76 4.03 -16.21
CA ASP A 38 18.60 4.71 -16.78
C ASP A 38 18.68 6.23 -16.61
N VAL A 39 19.16 6.74 -15.47
CA VAL A 39 19.40 8.18 -15.26
C VAL A 39 20.51 8.67 -16.18
N ALA A 40 21.59 7.89 -16.26
CA ALA A 40 22.71 8.20 -17.15
C ALA A 40 22.26 8.28 -18.61
N GLN A 41 21.42 7.34 -19.05
CA GLN A 41 20.84 7.33 -20.40
C GLN A 41 19.85 8.47 -20.63
N ALA A 42 19.08 8.87 -19.63
CA ALA A 42 18.17 10.01 -19.70
C ALA A 42 18.89 11.36 -19.78
N GLY A 43 20.19 11.42 -19.44
CA GLY A 43 21.00 12.64 -19.50
C GLY A 43 20.63 13.70 -18.48
N MET A 44 19.86 13.34 -17.43
CA MET A 44 19.48 14.26 -16.35
C MET A 44 20.64 14.44 -15.36
N PRO A 45 20.89 15.66 -14.82
CA PRO A 45 21.89 15.84 -13.77
C PRO A 45 21.59 14.95 -12.55
N ALA A 46 22.59 14.22 -12.07
CA ALA A 46 22.44 13.22 -11.01
C ALA A 46 21.74 13.77 -9.75
N TRP A 47 22.18 14.95 -9.29
CA TRP A 47 21.59 15.59 -8.11
C TRP A 47 20.15 16.05 -8.35
N GLU A 48 19.85 16.58 -9.53
CA GLU A 48 18.48 16.99 -9.89
C GLU A 48 17.55 15.77 -9.89
N HIS A 49 18.00 14.67 -10.51
CA HIS A 49 17.25 13.41 -10.50
C HIS A 49 17.04 12.91 -9.08
N PHE A 50 18.10 12.79 -8.28
CA PHE A 50 17.99 12.27 -6.92
C PHE A 50 17.06 13.11 -6.04
N TYR A 51 17.18 14.43 -6.10
CA TYR A 51 16.39 15.35 -5.30
C TYR A 51 14.90 15.29 -5.65
N HIS A 52 14.56 15.15 -6.93
CA HIS A 52 13.16 15.12 -7.38
C HIS A 52 12.52 13.73 -7.39
N HIS A 53 13.31 12.69 -7.69
CA HIS A 53 12.80 11.35 -8.02
C HIS A 53 13.57 10.25 -7.31
N GLY A 54 14.90 10.30 -7.36
CA GLY A 54 15.73 9.14 -7.02
C GLY A 54 15.48 8.57 -5.63
N TYR A 55 15.27 9.44 -4.62
CA TYR A 55 14.92 8.95 -3.30
C TYR A 55 13.58 8.17 -3.27
N GLN A 56 12.54 8.70 -3.91
CA GLN A 56 11.22 8.05 -3.96
C GLN A 56 11.27 6.71 -4.71
N GLU A 57 12.26 6.57 -5.59
CA GLU A 57 12.55 5.36 -6.35
C GLU A 57 13.48 4.39 -5.60
N GLY A 58 13.83 4.69 -4.34
CA GLY A 58 14.69 3.84 -3.51
C GLY A 58 16.17 3.87 -3.89
N ARG A 59 16.61 4.90 -4.61
CA ARG A 59 18.00 5.08 -5.05
C ARG A 59 18.82 5.73 -3.94
N TRP A 60 20.06 5.31 -3.80
CA TRP A 60 21.03 5.81 -2.84
C TRP A 60 21.93 6.91 -3.44
N PRO A 61 22.22 7.99 -2.68
CA PRO A 61 22.99 9.15 -3.17
C PRO A 61 24.51 8.90 -3.28
N CYS A 62 25.00 7.86 -2.64
CA CYS A 62 26.41 7.45 -2.62
C CYS A 62 26.50 5.99 -2.16
N GLN A 63 27.71 5.42 -2.21
CA GLN A 63 27.96 4.11 -1.64
C GLN A 63 27.87 4.18 -0.11
N LEU A 64 26.96 3.40 0.48
CA LEU A 64 26.69 3.40 1.91
C LEU A 64 26.97 2.04 2.53
N LYS A 65 27.85 2.01 3.54
CA LYS A 65 28.09 0.83 4.39
C LYS A 65 26.84 0.48 5.18
N ALA A 66 26.04 1.47 5.56
CA ALA A 66 24.76 1.25 6.23
C ALA A 66 23.83 0.34 5.41
N VAL A 67 23.79 0.49 4.08
CA VAL A 67 22.93 -0.33 3.19
C VAL A 67 23.39 -1.79 3.15
N GLN A 68 24.70 -2.02 3.19
CA GLN A 68 25.26 -3.39 3.28
C GLN A 68 24.93 -4.03 4.63
N ALA A 69 25.06 -3.28 5.72
CA ALA A 69 24.73 -3.77 7.06
C ALA A 69 23.22 -4.04 7.21
N GLU A 70 22.35 -3.21 6.62
CA GLU A 70 20.89 -3.43 6.59
C GLU A 70 20.54 -4.79 5.98
N ALA A 71 21.15 -5.16 4.85
CA ALA A 71 20.89 -6.46 4.22
C ALA A 71 21.23 -7.65 5.15
N LEU A 72 22.23 -7.49 6.01
CA LEU A 72 22.69 -8.50 6.98
C LEU A 72 21.94 -8.46 8.31
N LEU A 73 21.25 -7.35 8.62
CA LEU A 73 20.52 -7.14 9.87
C LEU A 73 19.35 -8.13 9.99
N TRP A 74 18.71 -8.43 8.88
CA TRP A 74 17.55 -9.31 8.82
C TRP A 74 17.90 -10.80 8.71
N THR A 75 19.17 -11.18 8.87
CA THR A 75 19.65 -12.56 8.80
C THR A 75 20.21 -13.00 10.16
N GLN A 76 19.63 -14.04 10.78
CA GLN A 76 19.96 -14.44 12.16
C GLN A 76 21.47 -14.64 12.42
N ALA A 77 22.20 -15.22 11.47
CA ALA A 77 23.63 -15.51 11.62
C ALA A 77 24.51 -14.25 11.65
N THR A 78 24.07 -13.15 11.02
CA THR A 78 24.85 -11.91 10.85
C THR A 78 24.24 -10.73 11.61
N GLN A 79 23.06 -10.90 12.19
CA GLN A 79 22.24 -9.85 12.80
C GLN A 79 23.02 -9.03 13.84
N SER A 80 23.67 -9.69 14.80
CA SER A 80 24.37 -8.99 15.90
C SER A 80 25.56 -8.14 15.39
N GLN A 81 26.32 -8.66 14.42
CA GLN A 81 27.43 -7.93 13.81
C GLN A 81 26.93 -6.74 12.99
N ALA A 82 25.85 -6.93 12.22
CA ALA A 82 25.22 -5.87 11.43
C ALA A 82 24.67 -4.75 12.33
N GLU A 83 23.99 -5.10 13.42
CA GLU A 83 23.49 -4.13 14.40
C GLU A 83 24.62 -3.30 15.02
N GLN A 84 25.71 -3.95 15.45
CA GLN A 84 26.89 -3.26 15.99
C GLN A 84 27.51 -2.29 14.97
N GLN A 85 27.64 -2.73 13.71
CA GLN A 85 28.16 -1.89 12.64
C GLN A 85 27.26 -0.68 12.40
N LEU A 86 25.94 -0.85 12.39
CA LEU A 86 25.00 0.26 12.24
C LEU A 86 25.12 1.25 13.41
N TRP A 87 25.24 0.77 14.66
CA TRP A 87 25.44 1.66 15.81
C TRP A 87 26.71 2.49 15.68
N GLN A 88 27.81 1.91 15.19
CA GLN A 88 29.03 2.67 14.88
C GLN A 88 28.80 3.72 13.79
N LEU A 89 28.05 3.38 12.74
CA LEU A 89 27.75 4.28 11.63
C LEU A 89 26.87 5.46 12.04
N THR A 90 26.04 5.35 13.10
CA THR A 90 25.33 6.51 13.68
C THR A 90 26.25 7.63 14.17
N GLN A 91 27.54 7.33 14.36
CA GLN A 91 28.57 8.30 14.76
C GLN A 91 29.43 8.79 13.58
N SER A 92 29.10 8.39 12.35
CA SER A 92 29.84 8.78 11.15
C SER A 92 29.84 10.30 10.93
N SER A 93 30.93 10.84 10.40
CA SER A 93 30.97 12.23 9.91
C SER A 93 30.25 12.41 8.57
N ASN A 94 29.99 11.31 7.84
CA ASN A 94 29.14 11.30 6.65
C ASN A 94 27.67 11.27 7.09
N GLU A 95 26.94 12.35 6.85
CA GLU A 95 25.53 12.48 7.24
C GLU A 95 24.61 11.44 6.58
N ALA A 96 24.89 11.00 5.34
CA ALA A 96 24.10 9.95 4.70
C ALA A 96 24.30 8.60 5.40
N GLU A 97 25.53 8.25 5.78
CA GLU A 97 25.80 7.04 6.59
C GLU A 97 25.11 7.10 7.94
N LYS A 98 25.29 8.23 8.65
CA LYS A 98 24.69 8.46 9.98
C LYS A 98 23.17 8.30 9.95
N THR A 99 22.52 9.03 9.05
CA THR A 99 21.05 9.09 8.99
C THR A 99 20.43 7.81 8.43
N SER A 100 21.10 7.14 7.48
CA SER A 100 20.70 5.79 7.03
C SER A 100 20.80 4.78 8.16
N ALA A 101 21.93 4.73 8.87
CA ALA A 101 22.15 3.76 9.95
C ALA A 101 21.17 3.97 11.10
N ALA A 102 20.91 5.23 11.47
CA ALA A 102 19.90 5.60 12.45
C ALA A 102 18.51 5.08 12.04
N TRP A 103 18.14 5.26 10.79
CA TRP A 103 16.86 4.81 10.27
C TRP A 103 16.71 3.29 10.25
N PHE A 104 17.77 2.59 9.83
CA PHE A 104 17.84 1.13 9.76
C PHE A 104 17.69 0.49 11.14
N LEU A 105 18.45 0.97 12.13
CA LEU A 105 18.31 0.56 13.53
C LEU A 105 16.93 0.87 14.10
N ALA A 106 16.42 2.08 13.86
CA ALA A 106 15.14 2.51 14.40
C ALA A 106 14.00 1.58 13.99
N ARG A 107 13.95 1.18 12.72
CA ARG A 107 12.93 0.25 12.22
C ARG A 107 13.09 -1.16 12.76
N TRP A 108 14.32 -1.66 12.81
CA TRP A 108 14.61 -2.96 13.41
C TRP A 108 14.15 -3.04 14.87
N HIS A 109 14.53 -2.04 15.67
CA HIS A 109 14.11 -1.99 17.07
C HIS A 109 12.61 -1.73 17.24
N ALA A 110 11.98 -0.96 16.34
CA ALA A 110 10.52 -0.76 16.34
C ALA A 110 9.79 -2.09 16.11
N ALA A 111 10.26 -2.90 15.14
CA ALA A 111 9.74 -4.24 14.89
C ALA A 111 9.87 -5.20 16.10
N LEU A 112 10.84 -4.96 16.99
CA LEU A 112 11.03 -5.70 18.24
C LEU A 112 10.31 -5.08 19.44
N GLY A 113 9.61 -3.96 19.27
CA GLY A 113 8.98 -3.21 20.37
C GLY A 113 9.98 -2.53 21.32
N GLN A 114 11.25 -2.36 20.91
CA GLN A 114 12.36 -1.85 21.70
C GLN A 114 12.46 -0.32 21.63
N TRP A 115 11.44 0.38 22.14
CA TRP A 115 11.25 1.83 21.95
C TRP A 115 12.38 2.72 22.49
N GLN A 116 13.13 2.26 23.50
CA GLN A 116 14.29 3.01 24.01
C GLN A 116 15.43 3.04 22.99
N GLN A 117 15.66 1.93 22.30
CA GLN A 117 16.64 1.80 21.23
C GLN A 117 16.21 2.60 19.99
N VAL A 118 14.91 2.61 19.67
CA VAL A 118 14.37 3.47 18.61
C VAL A 118 14.65 4.95 18.90
N HIS A 119 14.37 5.40 20.13
CA HIS A 119 14.68 6.76 20.57
C HIS A 119 16.18 7.09 20.44
N GLN A 120 17.05 6.19 20.93
CA GLN A 120 18.49 6.38 20.84
C GLN A 120 18.97 6.50 19.39
N ALA A 121 18.51 5.61 18.49
CA ALA A 121 18.88 5.62 17.09
C ALA A 121 18.45 6.91 16.40
N LEU A 122 17.18 7.30 16.55
CA LEU A 122 16.62 8.47 15.86
C LEU A 122 17.06 9.82 16.42
N SER A 123 17.61 9.88 17.65
CA SER A 123 18.08 11.12 18.26
C SER A 123 19.09 11.86 17.36
N CYS A 124 19.99 11.13 16.69
CA CYS A 124 20.95 11.71 15.76
C CYS A 124 20.32 12.15 14.43
N TYR A 125 19.24 11.49 14.01
CA TYR A 125 18.51 11.83 12.79
C TYR A 125 17.74 13.14 12.96
N VAL A 126 16.97 13.27 14.03
CA VAL A 126 16.15 14.48 14.29
C VAL A 126 17.00 15.70 14.63
N GLY A 127 18.20 15.49 15.17
CA GLY A 127 19.19 16.54 15.42
C GLY A 127 20.02 16.93 14.19
N SER A 128 19.96 16.18 13.09
CA SER A 128 20.74 16.49 11.89
C SER A 128 20.20 17.75 11.20
N ALA A 129 21.10 18.65 10.83
CA ALA A 129 20.76 19.83 10.04
C ALA A 129 20.49 19.50 8.56
N ARG A 130 21.01 18.37 8.08
CA ARG A 130 20.86 17.91 6.68
C ARG A 130 20.63 16.39 6.65
N PRO A 131 19.54 15.90 7.26
CA PRO A 131 19.21 14.49 7.19
C PRO A 131 19.03 14.11 5.72
N MET A 132 19.21 12.83 5.39
CA MET A 132 18.97 12.34 4.05
C MET A 132 17.58 12.82 3.57
N PRO A 133 17.50 13.63 2.50
CA PRO A 133 16.25 14.25 2.08
C PRO A 133 15.25 13.19 1.63
N GLY A 134 13.97 13.42 1.95
CA GLY A 134 12.85 12.61 1.46
C GLY A 134 12.28 11.58 2.44
N LEU A 135 13.03 11.22 3.48
CA LEU A 135 12.59 10.29 4.53
C LEU A 135 11.70 11.03 5.56
N MET A 136 10.39 11.10 5.29
CA MET A 136 9.39 11.51 6.29
C MET A 136 9.24 10.45 7.39
N ALA A 137 9.33 9.17 7.02
CA ALA A 137 9.08 8.04 7.91
C ALA A 137 9.88 8.05 9.24
N PRO A 138 11.20 8.36 9.29
CA PRO A 138 11.92 8.54 10.55
C PRO A 138 11.32 9.63 11.46
N HIS A 139 10.80 10.72 10.88
CA HIS A 139 10.15 11.77 11.66
C HIS A 139 8.81 11.31 12.22
N LEU A 140 8.01 10.56 11.46
CA LEU A 140 6.75 10.00 11.94
C LEU A 140 6.99 8.95 13.04
N LEU A 141 7.99 8.08 12.88
CA LEU A 141 8.41 7.14 13.92
C LEU A 141 8.92 7.85 15.18
N TRP A 142 9.59 8.99 15.03
CA TRP A 142 9.99 9.81 16.18
C TRP A 142 8.79 10.34 16.97
N VAL A 143 7.71 10.75 16.28
CA VAL A 143 6.47 11.17 16.95
C VAL A 143 5.88 10.01 17.76
N GLU A 144 5.85 8.80 17.20
CA GLU A 144 5.40 7.60 17.92
C GLU A 144 6.25 7.35 19.17
N VAL A 145 7.58 7.45 19.07
CA VAL A 145 8.49 7.32 20.21
C VAL A 145 8.16 8.32 21.33
N LEU A 146 7.98 9.60 20.99
CA LEU A 146 7.62 10.64 21.96
C LEU A 146 6.28 10.32 22.63
N ALA A 147 5.29 9.85 21.87
CA ALA A 147 4.00 9.47 22.40
C ALA A 147 4.09 8.25 23.35
N LYS A 148 4.87 7.22 23.00
CA LYS A 148 5.11 6.05 23.87
C LYS A 148 5.79 6.43 25.20
N GLN A 149 6.60 7.48 25.21
CA GLN A 149 7.19 8.06 26.42
C GLN A 149 6.22 8.95 27.23
N LYS A 150 4.92 8.91 26.91
CA LYS A 150 3.86 9.75 27.51
C LYS A 150 4.11 11.24 27.32
N ASN A 151 4.81 11.60 26.26
CA ASN A 151 5.20 12.98 25.95
C ASN A 151 4.39 13.55 24.79
N THR A 152 3.06 13.42 24.86
CA THR A 152 2.12 13.78 23.79
C THR A 152 2.23 15.25 23.38
N THR A 153 2.48 16.16 24.33
CA THR A 153 2.65 17.59 24.03
C THR A 153 3.84 17.84 23.09
N HIS A 154 4.99 17.20 23.34
CA HIS A 154 6.14 17.33 22.44
C HIS A 154 5.92 16.61 21.11
N ALA A 155 5.24 15.47 21.11
CA ALA A 155 4.86 14.76 19.89
C ALA A 155 4.01 15.65 18.95
N LEU A 156 2.96 16.29 19.50
CA LEU A 156 2.10 17.21 18.76
C LEU A 156 2.84 18.48 18.31
N ALA A 157 3.70 19.06 19.16
CA ALA A 157 4.51 20.21 18.77
C ALA A 157 5.50 19.86 17.64
N TYR A 158 6.06 18.65 17.64
CA TYR A 158 6.93 18.18 16.58
C TYR A 158 6.16 17.99 15.26
N LEU A 159 4.94 17.46 15.30
CA LEU A 159 4.06 17.38 14.12
C LEU A 159 3.79 18.76 13.50
N GLU A 160 3.58 19.81 14.30
CA GLU A 160 3.43 21.18 13.78
C GLU A 160 4.70 21.69 13.09
N GLN A 161 5.88 21.38 13.64
CA GLN A 161 7.15 21.70 12.99
C GLN A 161 7.30 20.97 11.66
N LEU A 162 6.91 19.70 11.59
CA LEU A 162 6.92 18.91 10.36
C LEU A 162 5.93 19.47 9.33
N LYS A 163 4.73 19.89 9.76
CA LYS A 163 3.74 20.54 8.89
C LYS A 163 4.27 21.85 8.31
N ALA A 164 4.97 22.66 9.11
CA ALA A 164 5.62 23.87 8.63
C ALA A 164 6.76 23.58 7.62
N ARG A 165 7.49 22.47 7.81
CA ARG A 165 8.62 22.07 6.96
C ARG A 165 8.22 21.38 5.66
N TYR A 166 7.23 20.48 5.71
CA TYR A 166 6.87 19.57 4.63
C TYR A 166 5.48 19.83 4.04
N GLY A 167 4.76 20.83 4.56
CA GLY A 167 3.39 21.15 4.19
C GLY A 167 2.36 20.26 4.89
N ASP A 168 1.09 20.51 4.59
CA ASP A 168 -0.01 19.69 5.07
C ASP A 168 -0.03 18.36 4.31
N ARG A 169 0.28 17.26 5.00
CA ARG A 169 0.41 15.92 4.41
C ARG A 169 -0.53 14.99 5.15
N VAL A 170 -1.21 14.13 4.39
CA VAL A 170 -2.13 13.12 4.94
C VAL A 170 -1.47 12.33 6.07
N GLU A 171 -0.23 11.89 5.89
CA GLU A 171 0.51 11.12 6.91
C GLU A 171 0.66 11.84 8.24
N LEU A 172 0.85 13.18 8.25
CA LEU A 172 0.94 13.95 9.50
C LEU A 172 -0.41 13.96 10.25
N ILE A 173 -1.52 14.00 9.50
CA ILE A 173 -2.87 13.93 10.05
C ILE A 173 -3.11 12.52 10.62
N LEU A 174 -2.74 11.48 9.86
CA LEU A 174 -2.87 10.09 10.30
C LEU A 174 -2.03 9.81 11.56
N THR A 175 -0.79 10.30 11.62
CA THR A 175 0.04 10.20 12.84
C THR A 175 -0.56 10.97 14.00
N ARG A 176 -1.15 12.15 13.77
CA ARG A 176 -1.88 12.89 14.81
C ARG A 176 -3.05 12.10 15.38
N MET A 177 -3.80 11.39 14.52
CA MET A 177 -4.96 10.57 14.94
C MET A 177 -4.57 9.51 15.96
N ASN A 178 -3.39 8.89 15.83
CA ASN A 178 -2.91 7.88 16.79
C ASN A 178 -2.67 8.44 18.21
N HIS A 179 -2.48 9.75 18.35
CA HIS A 179 -2.00 10.37 19.59
C HIS A 179 -3.03 11.25 20.30
N ILE A 180 -4.27 11.19 19.84
CA ILE A 180 -5.38 11.87 20.49
C ILE A 180 -5.96 10.97 21.57
N ALA A 181 -6.17 11.55 22.76
CA ALA A 181 -6.48 10.79 23.97
C ALA A 181 -7.94 10.30 24.05
N GLN A 182 -8.89 10.95 23.36
CA GLN A 182 -10.31 10.60 23.43
C GLN A 182 -10.98 10.65 22.06
N PRO A 183 -11.91 9.72 21.74
CA PRO A 183 -12.64 9.70 20.46
C PRO A 183 -13.34 11.02 20.11
N LYS A 184 -13.84 11.77 21.11
CA LYS A 184 -14.48 13.08 20.91
C LYS A 184 -13.54 14.13 20.31
N ASP A 185 -12.24 13.97 20.54
CA ASP A 185 -11.19 14.87 20.06
C ASP A 185 -10.74 14.49 18.63
N HIS A 186 -11.25 13.38 18.06
CA HIS A 186 -10.95 12.96 16.67
C HIS A 186 -11.68 13.81 15.62
N ALA A 187 -12.61 14.69 16.02
CA ALA A 187 -13.38 15.52 15.09
C ALA A 187 -12.49 16.41 14.21
N LEU A 188 -11.40 16.96 14.76
CA LEU A 188 -10.49 17.83 14.02
C LEU A 188 -9.66 17.05 12.98
N PRO A 189 -8.93 15.97 13.33
CA PRO A 189 -8.21 15.19 12.32
C PRO A 189 -9.08 14.63 11.21
N TRP A 190 -10.31 14.16 11.52
CA TRP A 190 -11.22 13.71 10.46
C TRP A 190 -11.64 14.84 9.53
N LYS A 191 -11.81 16.05 10.06
CA LYS A 191 -12.08 17.24 9.26
C LYS A 191 -10.87 17.62 8.39
N GLU A 192 -9.66 17.63 8.96
CA GLU A 192 -8.41 17.89 8.22
C GLU A 192 -8.22 16.86 7.11
N LEU A 193 -8.41 15.57 7.41
CA LEU A 193 -8.35 14.49 6.44
C LEU A 193 -9.40 14.68 5.33
N SER A 194 -10.66 14.98 5.69
CA SER A 194 -11.74 15.24 4.73
C SER A 194 -11.43 16.41 3.79
N GLN A 195 -10.75 17.45 4.26
CA GLN A 195 -10.32 18.57 3.39
C GLN A 195 -9.36 18.13 2.29
N HIS A 196 -8.51 17.13 2.54
CA HIS A 196 -7.65 16.55 1.51
C HIS A 196 -8.46 15.78 0.45
N TYR A 197 -9.52 15.06 0.85
CA TYR A 197 -10.44 14.43 -0.10
C TYR A 197 -11.20 15.47 -0.90
N ASP A 198 -11.76 16.50 -0.26
CA ASP A 198 -12.50 17.57 -0.94
C ASP A 198 -11.61 18.29 -1.97
N ALA A 199 -10.35 18.57 -1.61
CA ALA A 199 -9.37 19.16 -2.53
C ALA A 199 -9.02 18.26 -3.72
N ALA A 200 -9.16 16.94 -3.57
CA ALA A 200 -9.02 15.95 -4.63
C ALA A 200 -10.33 15.69 -5.41
N GLY A 201 -11.43 16.38 -5.07
CA GLY A 201 -12.75 16.16 -5.66
C GLY A 201 -13.41 14.86 -5.22
N LEU A 202 -13.08 14.39 -4.01
CA LEU A 202 -13.58 13.17 -3.41
C LEU A 202 -14.41 13.48 -2.17
N MET A 203 -15.32 12.57 -1.82
CA MET A 203 -16.06 12.60 -0.57
C MET A 203 -15.11 12.49 0.61
N GLY A 204 -15.30 13.31 1.64
CA GLY A 204 -14.57 13.19 2.90
C GLY A 204 -14.82 11.85 3.59
N VAL A 205 -13.93 11.47 4.52
CA VAL A 205 -14.00 10.23 5.30
C VAL A 205 -14.14 10.55 6.78
N ARG A 206 -14.94 9.76 7.49
CA ARG A 206 -15.09 9.82 8.95
C ARG A 206 -15.35 8.43 9.53
N SER A 207 -15.26 8.32 10.85
CA SER A 207 -15.76 7.16 11.59
C SER A 207 -16.90 7.57 12.54
N GLN A 208 -18.01 6.82 12.48
CA GLN A 208 -19.13 6.95 13.41
C GLN A 208 -19.75 5.57 13.65
N PRO A 209 -19.21 4.78 14.60
CA PRO A 209 -19.69 3.42 14.85
C PRO A 209 -21.04 3.40 15.56
N LEU A 210 -21.79 2.31 15.36
CA LEU A 210 -22.96 2.00 16.16
C LEU A 210 -22.54 1.44 17.53
N SER A 211 -23.48 1.41 18.48
CA SER A 211 -23.23 0.82 19.80
C SER A 211 -22.75 -0.64 19.67
N GLY A 212 -21.62 -0.97 20.29
CA GLY A 212 -21.01 -2.29 20.24
C GLY A 212 -20.11 -2.57 19.03
N GLN A 213 -19.94 -1.60 18.11
CA GLN A 213 -19.02 -1.70 16.98
C GLN A 213 -17.68 -1.01 17.26
N SER A 214 -16.62 -1.46 16.58
CA SER A 214 -15.31 -0.81 16.63
C SER A 214 -15.31 0.52 15.88
N LEU A 215 -14.32 1.39 16.13
CA LEU A 215 -14.15 2.62 15.35
C LEU A 215 -13.96 2.31 13.86
N PHE A 216 -13.29 1.21 13.52
CA PHE A 216 -13.10 0.80 12.14
C PHE A 216 -14.43 0.44 11.46
N ASP A 217 -15.34 -0.29 12.14
CA ASP A 217 -16.67 -0.61 11.58
C ASP A 217 -17.51 0.65 11.31
N GLY A 218 -17.20 1.73 12.03
CA GLY A 218 -17.82 3.04 11.84
C GLY A 218 -17.35 3.81 10.60
N LEU A 219 -16.36 3.33 9.85
CA LEU A 219 -15.84 4.02 8.66
C LEU A 219 -16.94 4.24 7.61
N GLN A 220 -17.02 5.48 7.11
CA GLN A 220 -17.99 5.91 6.10
C GLN A 220 -17.56 7.25 5.47
N SER A 221 -18.22 7.63 4.37
CA SER A 221 -18.08 8.98 3.81
C SER A 221 -18.83 10.05 4.64
N THR A 222 -18.43 11.31 4.48
CA THR A 222 -19.09 12.47 5.11
C THR A 222 -20.42 12.83 4.44
N GLU A 223 -20.54 12.66 3.13
CA GLU A 223 -21.80 12.81 2.40
C GLU A 223 -22.54 11.47 2.33
N LEU A 224 -23.79 11.46 2.82
CA LEU A 224 -24.80 10.48 2.41
C LEU A 224 -25.12 10.78 0.96
N LEU A 225 -24.88 9.79 0.07
CA LEU A 225 -25.23 9.76 -1.35
C LEU A 225 -26.10 10.94 -1.78
N ARG A 226 -25.53 11.95 -2.46
CA ARG A 226 -26.34 12.72 -3.40
C ARG A 226 -26.80 11.72 -4.43
N THR A 227 -28.06 11.36 -4.30
CA THR A 227 -28.84 10.67 -5.32
C THR A 227 -28.53 11.26 -6.68
N THR A 228 -28.02 10.41 -7.57
CA THR A 228 -28.20 10.54 -9.01
C THR A 228 -27.85 11.93 -9.57
N SER A 229 -26.57 12.26 -9.66
CA SER A 229 -26.13 12.87 -10.92
C SER A 229 -25.20 11.90 -11.60
N ASN A 230 -25.74 11.23 -12.61
CA ASN A 230 -25.04 10.45 -13.61
C ASN A 230 -24.12 11.34 -14.47
N ASP A 231 -23.58 12.44 -13.92
CA ASP A 231 -22.74 13.39 -14.65
C ASP A 231 -21.44 12.73 -15.15
N PHE A 232 -21.13 11.53 -14.67
CA PHE A 232 -19.99 10.71 -15.09
C PHE A 232 -20.37 9.49 -15.94
N LEU A 233 -21.66 9.26 -16.23
CA LEU A 233 -22.16 8.20 -17.12
C LEU A 233 -22.32 8.70 -18.57
N ASP A 234 -21.44 9.56 -19.07
CA ASP A 234 -21.28 9.78 -20.53
C ASP A 234 -20.73 8.52 -21.25
N VAL A 235 -20.76 7.35 -20.59
CA VAL A 235 -20.50 6.04 -21.18
C VAL A 235 -21.86 5.43 -21.53
N GLU A 236 -22.22 5.44 -22.81
CA GLU A 236 -23.49 4.86 -23.33
C GLU A 236 -23.71 3.39 -22.93
N SER A 237 -22.65 2.70 -22.50
CA SER A 237 -22.69 1.33 -21.96
C SER A 237 -21.62 1.16 -20.87
N PRO A 238 -21.96 1.39 -19.59
CA PRO A 238 -20.98 1.27 -18.51
C PRO A 238 -20.43 -0.16 -18.43
N PRO A 239 -19.09 -0.36 -18.37
CA PRO A 239 -18.54 -1.71 -18.25
C PRO A 239 -18.78 -2.30 -16.86
N LEU A 240 -19.14 -3.58 -16.82
CA LEU A 240 -19.26 -4.32 -15.56
C LEU A 240 -17.88 -4.47 -14.91
N VAL A 241 -17.82 -4.21 -13.60
CA VAL A 241 -16.63 -4.48 -12.78
C VAL A 241 -16.93 -5.65 -11.83
N SER A 242 -16.09 -6.68 -11.86
CA SER A 242 -16.15 -7.78 -10.90
C SER A 242 -15.26 -7.48 -9.70
N VAL A 243 -15.85 -7.48 -8.51
CA VAL A 243 -15.12 -7.39 -7.23
C VAL A 243 -15.10 -8.78 -6.62
N ILE A 244 -13.92 -9.39 -6.52
CA ILE A 244 -13.75 -10.70 -5.89
C ILE A 244 -13.36 -10.50 -4.43
N VAL A 245 -14.13 -11.08 -3.51
CA VAL A 245 -13.91 -11.00 -2.07
C VAL A 245 -13.61 -12.41 -1.54
N PRO A 246 -12.34 -12.83 -1.41
CA PRO A 246 -12.01 -14.09 -0.76
C PRO A 246 -12.31 -13.95 0.74
N ALA A 247 -13.11 -14.86 1.31
CA ALA A 247 -13.53 -14.82 2.70
C ALA A 247 -13.27 -16.17 3.38
N TYR A 248 -12.73 -16.13 4.60
CA TYR A 248 -12.61 -17.29 5.47
C TYR A 248 -12.67 -16.83 6.92
N ASN A 249 -13.66 -17.33 7.67
CA ASN A 249 -13.92 -16.96 9.05
C ASN A 249 -13.93 -15.43 9.27
N ALA A 250 -14.73 -14.74 8.46
CA ALA A 250 -14.85 -13.29 8.38
C ALA A 250 -16.15 -12.75 9.02
N GLU A 251 -16.82 -13.52 9.89
CA GLU A 251 -18.12 -13.13 10.49
C GLU A 251 -18.07 -11.73 11.11
N LYS A 252 -16.96 -11.39 11.77
CA LYS A 252 -16.78 -10.10 12.46
C LYS A 252 -16.48 -8.92 11.54
N THR A 253 -16.12 -9.15 10.29
CA THR A 253 -15.53 -8.12 9.42
C THR A 253 -16.24 -7.97 8.08
N ILE A 254 -16.89 -9.04 7.59
CA ILE A 254 -17.48 -9.10 6.26
C ILE A 254 -18.55 -8.04 6.03
N LEU A 255 -19.30 -7.67 7.07
CA LEU A 255 -20.32 -6.62 6.99
C LEU A 255 -19.69 -5.24 6.73
N THR A 256 -18.56 -4.93 7.36
CA THR A 256 -17.83 -3.67 7.15
C THR A 256 -17.28 -3.60 5.72
N THR A 257 -16.74 -4.71 5.22
CA THR A 257 -16.28 -4.83 3.83
C THR A 257 -17.43 -4.63 2.83
N LEU A 258 -18.53 -5.37 2.99
CA LEU A 258 -19.65 -5.29 2.06
C LEU A 258 -20.33 -3.92 2.11
N LYS A 259 -20.46 -3.29 3.29
CA LYS A 259 -20.96 -1.91 3.41
C LYS A 259 -20.16 -0.92 2.56
N GLY A 260 -18.83 -1.02 2.56
CA GLY A 260 -17.95 -0.17 1.73
C GLY A 260 -18.09 -0.44 0.23
N LEU A 261 -18.27 -1.71 -0.16
CA LEU A 261 -18.49 -2.10 -1.56
C LEU A 261 -19.89 -1.74 -2.07
N GLN A 262 -20.92 -1.83 -1.23
CA GLN A 262 -22.29 -1.45 -1.58
C GLN A 262 -22.42 0.05 -1.80
N ALA A 263 -21.62 0.85 -1.08
CA ALA A 263 -21.57 2.31 -1.18
C ALA A 263 -20.79 2.83 -2.39
N GLN A 264 -20.24 1.96 -3.26
CA GLN A 264 -19.46 2.41 -4.41
C GLN A 264 -20.29 3.30 -5.37
N THR A 265 -19.71 4.43 -5.80
CA THR A 265 -20.36 5.35 -6.74
C THR A 265 -20.46 4.76 -8.15
N TRP A 266 -19.52 3.88 -8.52
CA TRP A 266 -19.69 3.03 -9.69
C TRP A 266 -20.63 1.87 -9.35
N SER A 267 -21.88 1.96 -9.76
CA SER A 267 -22.93 1.01 -9.35
C SER A 267 -22.98 -0.28 -10.16
N TYR A 268 -22.41 -0.30 -11.38
CA TYR A 268 -22.44 -1.46 -12.27
C TYR A 268 -21.35 -2.48 -11.89
N LEU A 269 -21.62 -3.15 -10.78
CA LEU A 269 -20.75 -4.12 -10.11
C LEU A 269 -21.40 -5.50 -10.04
N GLU A 270 -20.56 -6.53 -10.06
CA GLU A 270 -20.84 -7.80 -9.40
C GLU A 270 -19.84 -7.97 -8.24
N ILE A 271 -20.32 -8.40 -7.08
CA ILE A 271 -19.53 -8.61 -5.87
C ILE A 271 -19.56 -10.11 -5.57
N LEU A 272 -18.47 -10.78 -5.89
CA LEU A 272 -18.30 -12.22 -5.77
C LEU A 272 -17.62 -12.55 -4.45
N VAL A 273 -18.41 -12.87 -3.44
CA VAL A 273 -17.87 -13.32 -2.15
C VAL A 273 -17.60 -14.81 -2.24
N VAL A 274 -16.32 -15.18 -2.25
CA VAL A 274 -15.89 -16.57 -2.32
C VAL A 274 -15.57 -17.04 -0.91
N ASP A 275 -16.51 -17.75 -0.29
CA ASP A 275 -16.35 -18.33 1.03
C ASP A 275 -15.50 -19.61 0.92
N ASP A 276 -14.32 -19.59 1.53
CA ASP A 276 -13.31 -20.65 1.48
C ASP A 276 -13.52 -21.68 2.59
N ALA A 277 -14.76 -22.18 2.68
CA ALA A 277 -15.26 -23.12 3.68
C ALA A 277 -15.16 -22.59 5.12
N SER A 278 -15.78 -21.42 5.38
CA SER A 278 -15.83 -20.87 6.74
C SER A 278 -16.60 -21.78 7.69
N SER A 279 -16.15 -21.83 8.95
CA SER A 279 -16.82 -22.56 10.04
C SER A 279 -17.71 -21.66 10.91
N ASP A 280 -17.63 -20.35 10.71
CA ASP A 280 -18.40 -19.33 11.43
C ASP A 280 -19.61 -18.85 10.61
N ASN A 281 -20.25 -17.74 11.02
CA ASN A 281 -21.46 -17.26 10.36
C ASN A 281 -21.22 -16.49 9.04
N THR A 282 -19.99 -16.49 8.49
CA THR A 282 -19.62 -15.71 7.29
C THR A 282 -20.56 -15.94 6.11
N ALA A 283 -20.74 -17.20 5.69
CA ALA A 283 -21.55 -17.53 4.53
C ALA A 283 -23.03 -17.13 4.70
N ALA A 284 -23.58 -17.29 5.91
CA ALA A 284 -24.97 -16.94 6.20
C ALA A 284 -25.20 -15.42 6.14
N LEU A 285 -24.28 -14.62 6.71
CA LEU A 285 -24.35 -13.15 6.64
C LEU A 285 -24.30 -12.64 5.20
N VAL A 286 -23.43 -13.24 4.37
CA VAL A 286 -23.33 -12.89 2.94
C VAL A 286 -24.60 -13.28 2.19
N ALA A 287 -25.17 -14.45 2.47
CA ALA A 287 -26.41 -14.91 1.85
C ALA A 287 -27.58 -13.96 2.19
N GLU A 288 -27.66 -13.48 3.43
CA GLU A 288 -28.67 -12.49 3.84
C GLU A 288 -28.53 -11.17 3.07
N LEU A 289 -27.30 -10.66 2.92
CA LEU A 289 -27.04 -9.45 2.14
C LEU A 289 -27.32 -9.63 0.65
N ALA A 290 -27.07 -10.81 0.08
CA ALA A 290 -27.36 -11.12 -1.31
C ALA A 290 -28.88 -11.11 -1.62
N LEU A 291 -29.75 -11.32 -0.62
CA LEU A 291 -31.19 -11.15 -0.77
C LEU A 291 -31.59 -9.67 -0.91
N GLN A 292 -30.78 -8.76 -0.39
CA GLN A 292 -31.06 -7.32 -0.35
C GLN A 292 -30.35 -6.55 -1.49
N ASP A 293 -29.20 -7.04 -1.93
CA ASP A 293 -28.40 -6.44 -3.00
C ASP A 293 -28.08 -7.48 -4.09
N PRO A 294 -28.74 -7.43 -5.26
CA PRO A 294 -28.56 -8.42 -6.32
C PRO A 294 -27.17 -8.39 -6.96
N ARG A 295 -26.34 -7.39 -6.64
CA ARG A 295 -24.93 -7.35 -7.07
C ARG A 295 -24.09 -8.36 -6.29
N ILE A 296 -24.50 -8.77 -5.10
CA ILE A 296 -23.75 -9.69 -4.24
C ILE A 296 -24.08 -11.14 -4.59
N ARG A 297 -23.05 -11.95 -4.83
CA ARG A 297 -23.17 -13.39 -5.07
C ARG A 297 -22.21 -14.16 -4.18
N LEU A 298 -22.75 -15.05 -3.36
CA LEU A 298 -21.99 -16.00 -2.56
C LEU A 298 -21.56 -17.19 -3.42
N ILE A 299 -20.28 -17.54 -3.35
CA ILE A 299 -19.69 -18.76 -3.91
C ILE A 299 -19.06 -19.53 -2.75
N ALA A 300 -19.78 -20.50 -2.20
CA ALA A 300 -19.29 -21.32 -1.08
C ALA A 300 -18.48 -22.51 -1.59
N GLN A 301 -17.26 -22.66 -1.08
CA GLN A 301 -16.40 -23.80 -1.37
C GLN A 301 -16.60 -24.91 -0.34
N ALA A 302 -16.43 -26.16 -0.77
CA ALA A 302 -16.56 -27.31 0.10
C ALA A 302 -15.34 -27.51 1.02
N LEU A 303 -14.16 -27.03 0.61
CA LEU A 303 -12.90 -27.21 1.32
C LEU A 303 -12.10 -25.91 1.29
N ASN A 304 -11.41 -25.62 2.38
CA ASN A 304 -10.56 -24.45 2.52
C ASN A 304 -9.25 -24.63 1.73
N LYS A 305 -9.03 -23.81 0.71
CA LYS A 305 -7.89 -23.92 -0.23
C LYS A 305 -6.99 -22.69 -0.29
N GLY A 306 -7.33 -21.62 0.41
CA GLY A 306 -6.54 -20.40 0.52
C GLY A 306 -7.08 -19.23 -0.26
N ALA A 307 -6.64 -18.05 0.16
CA ALA A 307 -7.09 -16.79 -0.40
C ALA A 307 -6.86 -16.69 -1.91
N TYR A 308 -5.70 -17.13 -2.43
CA TYR A 308 -5.44 -17.06 -3.87
C TYR A 308 -6.19 -18.14 -4.66
N HIS A 309 -6.44 -19.32 -4.09
CA HIS A 309 -7.38 -20.27 -4.66
C HIS A 309 -8.79 -19.67 -4.76
N ALA A 310 -9.29 -19.07 -3.68
CA ALA A 310 -10.58 -18.38 -3.64
C ALA A 310 -10.64 -17.23 -4.66
N ARG A 311 -9.56 -16.44 -4.80
CA ARG A 311 -9.44 -15.40 -5.85
C ARG A 311 -9.55 -16.02 -7.26
N ASN A 312 -8.87 -17.14 -7.51
CA ASN A 312 -8.91 -17.84 -8.79
C ASN A 312 -10.29 -18.44 -9.11
N VAL A 313 -11.00 -18.96 -8.11
CA VAL A 313 -12.40 -19.42 -8.23
C VAL A 313 -13.31 -18.23 -8.58
N GLY A 314 -13.16 -17.11 -7.87
CA GLY A 314 -13.90 -15.88 -8.16
C GLY A 314 -13.63 -15.35 -9.58
N LEU A 315 -12.36 -15.39 -10.01
CA LEU A 315 -11.95 -14.97 -11.36
C LEU A 315 -12.62 -15.83 -12.43
N ALA A 316 -12.60 -17.14 -12.28
CA ALA A 316 -13.23 -18.07 -13.22
C ALA A 316 -14.75 -17.88 -13.32
N GLN A 317 -15.40 -17.41 -12.24
CA GLN A 317 -16.84 -17.17 -12.19
C GLN A 317 -17.24 -15.73 -12.57
N SER A 318 -16.27 -14.83 -12.73
CA SER A 318 -16.50 -13.41 -13.00
C SER A 318 -16.86 -13.12 -14.46
N GLN A 319 -17.68 -12.10 -14.68
CA GLN A 319 -18.18 -11.67 -16.00
C GLN A 319 -17.75 -10.25 -16.41
N GLY A 320 -17.31 -9.44 -15.45
CA GLY A 320 -16.92 -8.04 -15.63
C GLY A 320 -15.76 -7.83 -16.61
N GLN A 321 -15.81 -6.73 -17.38
CA GLN A 321 -14.74 -6.35 -18.29
C GLN A 321 -13.48 -5.89 -17.53
N PHE A 322 -13.68 -5.45 -16.29
CA PHE A 322 -12.64 -5.12 -15.33
C PHE A 322 -12.83 -5.96 -14.08
N ILE A 323 -11.73 -6.34 -13.45
CA ILE A 323 -11.72 -7.23 -12.28
C ILE A 323 -10.82 -6.61 -11.22
N THR A 324 -11.27 -6.63 -9.98
CA THR A 324 -10.47 -6.29 -8.80
C THR A 324 -10.73 -7.28 -7.68
N VAL A 325 -9.88 -7.22 -6.66
CA VAL A 325 -9.99 -8.00 -5.44
C VAL A 325 -10.14 -7.05 -4.26
N HIS A 326 -10.90 -7.47 -3.25
CA HIS A 326 -11.03 -6.75 -2.00
C HIS A 326 -11.02 -7.74 -0.84
N ASP A 327 -10.16 -7.54 0.15
CA ASP A 327 -10.06 -8.46 1.28
C ASP A 327 -11.30 -8.33 2.20
N SER A 328 -11.70 -9.45 2.83
CA SER A 328 -12.96 -9.58 3.59
C SER A 328 -12.98 -8.87 4.95
N ASP A 329 -11.91 -8.17 5.29
CA ASP A 329 -11.76 -7.41 6.52
C ASP A 329 -11.43 -5.93 6.31
N ASP A 330 -11.32 -5.48 5.07
CA ASP A 330 -10.98 -4.11 4.73
C ASP A 330 -12.22 -3.23 4.51
N TRP A 331 -12.04 -1.91 4.52
CA TRP A 331 -13.04 -0.94 4.10
C TRP A 331 -12.60 -0.18 2.83
N SER A 332 -13.51 -0.01 1.87
CA SER A 332 -13.27 0.73 0.62
C SER A 332 -13.95 2.10 0.64
N HIS A 333 -13.22 3.12 0.21
CA HIS A 333 -13.79 4.44 -0.05
C HIS A 333 -14.86 4.37 -1.15
N PRO A 334 -16.03 5.02 -1.00
CA PRO A 334 -17.13 4.98 -1.99
C PRO A 334 -16.73 5.28 -3.43
N GLN A 335 -15.72 6.11 -3.65
CA GLN A 335 -15.26 6.46 -5.01
C GLN A 335 -14.07 5.63 -5.50
N LYS A 336 -13.58 4.63 -4.75
CA LYS A 336 -12.36 3.88 -5.11
C LYS A 336 -12.45 3.26 -6.50
N ILE A 337 -13.48 2.46 -6.79
CA ILE A 337 -13.62 1.77 -8.07
C ILE A 337 -13.78 2.76 -9.21
N GLU A 338 -14.60 3.81 -9.03
CA GLU A 338 -14.80 4.84 -10.04
C GLU A 338 -13.48 5.55 -10.41
N GLN A 339 -12.70 5.94 -9.40
CA GLN A 339 -11.42 6.62 -9.60
C GLN A 339 -10.39 5.71 -10.28
N GLN A 340 -10.34 4.42 -9.93
CA GLN A 340 -9.50 3.43 -10.59
C GLN A 340 -9.95 3.16 -12.04
N LEU A 341 -11.26 3.08 -12.30
CA LEU A 341 -11.79 2.72 -13.62
C LEU A 341 -11.62 3.83 -14.65
N ARG A 342 -11.79 5.09 -14.25
CA ARG A 342 -11.76 6.25 -15.16
C ARG A 342 -10.51 6.33 -16.06
N PRO A 343 -9.27 6.25 -15.54
CA PRO A 343 -8.09 6.24 -16.40
C PRO A 343 -8.03 5.04 -17.35
N LEU A 344 -8.51 3.85 -16.94
CA LEU A 344 -8.59 2.69 -17.83
C LEU A 344 -9.60 2.92 -18.98
N LEU A 345 -10.70 3.62 -18.73
CA LEU A 345 -11.64 3.97 -19.80
C LEU A 345 -11.07 4.99 -20.78
N GLN A 346 -10.32 5.96 -20.28
CA GLN A 346 -9.78 7.06 -21.08
C GLN A 346 -8.52 6.68 -21.87
N GLN A 347 -7.75 5.71 -21.38
CA GLN A 347 -6.44 5.36 -21.94
C GLN A 347 -6.37 3.86 -22.23
N PRO A 348 -6.61 3.43 -23.48
CA PRO A 348 -6.55 2.03 -23.87
C PRO A 348 -5.19 1.35 -23.60
N ALA A 349 -4.10 2.13 -23.56
CA ALA A 349 -2.76 1.62 -23.26
C ALA A 349 -2.61 1.16 -21.80
N LEU A 350 -3.35 1.77 -20.86
CA LEU A 350 -3.34 1.36 -19.46
C LEU A 350 -4.03 0.00 -19.31
N GLN A 351 -3.39 -0.88 -18.56
CA GLN A 351 -3.88 -2.24 -18.29
C GLN A 351 -4.35 -2.39 -16.85
N VAL A 352 -3.70 -1.66 -15.93
CA VAL A 352 -3.88 -1.79 -14.50
C VAL A 352 -3.91 -0.42 -13.85
N THR A 353 -4.79 -0.27 -12.86
CA THR A 353 -4.75 0.86 -11.92
C THR A 353 -4.72 0.35 -10.49
N LEU A 354 -4.15 1.15 -9.59
CA LEU A 354 -4.14 0.88 -8.16
C LEU A 354 -4.38 2.17 -7.38
N SER A 355 -5.03 2.05 -6.23
CA SER A 355 -5.14 3.14 -5.26
C SER A 355 -4.10 3.00 -4.16
N HIS A 356 -4.05 3.98 -3.26
CA HIS A 356 -3.33 3.83 -2.00
C HIS A 356 -4.27 3.38 -0.87
N TRP A 357 -3.69 2.89 0.22
CA TRP A 357 -4.40 2.45 1.44
C TRP A 357 -3.58 2.75 2.70
N VAL A 358 -4.23 2.67 3.86
CA VAL A 358 -3.59 2.73 5.19
C VAL A 358 -4.00 1.50 6.00
N ARG A 359 -3.09 0.96 6.81
CA ARG A 359 -3.39 -0.15 7.73
C ARG A 359 -3.86 0.39 9.07
N ALA A 360 -4.94 -0.15 9.61
CA ALA A 360 -5.54 0.32 10.86
C ALA A 360 -6.06 -0.82 11.74
N SER A 361 -5.93 -0.68 13.06
CA SER A 361 -6.61 -1.56 14.03
C SER A 361 -8.11 -1.26 14.12
N ASP A 362 -8.85 -2.08 14.87
CA ASP A 362 -10.26 -1.84 15.18
C ASP A 362 -10.52 -0.47 15.83
N ASP A 363 -9.57 0.04 16.61
CA ASP A 363 -9.62 1.38 17.22
C ASP A 363 -9.07 2.49 16.32
N LEU A 364 -8.80 2.19 15.04
CA LEU A 364 -8.19 3.10 14.08
C LEU A 364 -6.82 3.65 14.51
N GLN A 365 -6.03 2.81 15.20
CA GLN A 365 -4.59 3.05 15.32
C GLN A 365 -3.94 2.71 13.98
N LEU A 366 -3.31 3.71 13.36
CA LEU A 366 -2.82 3.67 11.99
C LEU A 366 -1.34 3.33 11.92
N GLY A 367 -1.02 2.21 11.28
CA GLY A 367 0.32 1.63 11.30
C GLY A 367 0.78 1.24 12.70
N ASN A 368 1.82 0.42 12.76
CA ASN A 368 2.45 0.06 14.04
C ASN A 368 3.98 0.06 13.96
N TRP A 369 4.55 0.48 12.83
CA TRP A 369 5.99 0.49 12.55
C TRP A 369 6.66 -0.88 12.66
N SER A 370 5.86 -1.93 12.81
CA SER A 370 6.27 -3.32 13.00
C SER A 370 6.05 -4.14 11.72
N SER A 371 5.64 -3.49 10.63
CA SER A 371 5.61 -4.08 9.29
C SER A 371 6.54 -3.29 8.36
N PRO A 372 7.27 -3.97 7.46
CA PRO A 372 8.04 -3.33 6.39
C PRO A 372 7.24 -2.38 5.50
N GLU A 373 5.94 -2.60 5.43
CA GLU A 373 5.02 -1.73 4.69
C GLU A 373 5.10 -0.30 5.25
N ASP A 374 5.01 -0.13 6.57
CA ASP A 374 4.99 1.17 7.26
C ASP A 374 6.30 1.96 7.19
N TRP A 375 7.38 1.39 6.65
CA TRP A 375 8.68 2.04 6.65
C TRP A 375 8.80 3.15 5.63
N ASN A 376 8.00 3.16 4.57
CA ASN A 376 8.01 4.27 3.63
C ASN A 376 6.98 5.37 3.98
N GLY A 377 6.23 5.19 5.08
CA GLY A 377 5.09 6.05 5.41
C GLY A 377 3.95 5.30 6.10
N LEU A 378 2.82 5.96 6.34
CA LEU A 378 1.59 5.29 6.79
C LEU A 378 0.65 4.94 5.62
N VAL A 379 0.86 5.57 4.46
CA VAL A 379 0.03 5.39 3.27
C VAL A 379 0.83 4.67 2.19
N HIS A 380 0.28 3.57 1.70
CA HIS A 380 0.98 2.61 0.84
C HIS A 380 0.25 2.37 -0.47
N ARG A 381 0.94 1.84 -1.48
CA ARG A 381 0.28 1.27 -2.67
C ARG A 381 -0.56 0.06 -2.25
N ASN A 382 -1.82 0.01 -2.69
CA ASN A 382 -2.69 -1.14 -2.47
C ASN A 382 -2.52 -2.16 -3.61
N VAL A 383 -1.46 -2.96 -3.54
CA VAL A 383 -1.17 -4.01 -4.53
C VAL A 383 -2.11 -5.21 -4.41
N SER A 384 -2.74 -5.44 -3.24
CA SER A 384 -3.71 -6.52 -3.08
C SER A 384 -5.02 -6.24 -3.83
N SER A 385 -5.30 -4.97 -4.16
CA SER A 385 -6.54 -4.48 -4.79
C SER A 385 -6.29 -3.72 -6.11
N LEU A 386 -5.52 -4.33 -7.02
CA LEU A 386 -5.40 -3.86 -8.40
C LEU A 386 -6.76 -3.90 -9.12
N LEU A 387 -7.08 -2.90 -9.93
CA LEU A 387 -8.17 -2.96 -10.89
C LEU A 387 -7.56 -3.17 -12.27
N MET A 388 -7.89 -4.31 -12.89
CA MET A 388 -7.26 -4.77 -14.11
C MET A 388 -8.29 -5.05 -15.20
N ARG A 389 -7.92 -4.87 -16.46
CA ARG A 389 -8.72 -5.37 -17.57
C ARG A 389 -8.78 -6.90 -17.54
N ARG A 390 -9.91 -7.49 -17.92
CA ARG A 390 -10.02 -8.94 -18.14
C ARG A 390 -8.96 -9.48 -19.10
N ALA A 391 -8.57 -8.70 -20.12
CA ALA A 391 -7.51 -9.07 -21.06
C ALA A 391 -6.18 -9.41 -20.35
N VAL A 392 -5.87 -8.75 -19.23
CA VAL A 392 -4.67 -9.06 -18.44
C VAL A 392 -4.71 -10.49 -17.91
N PHE A 393 -5.86 -10.95 -17.40
CA PHE A 393 -6.04 -12.33 -16.94
C PHE A 393 -6.11 -13.32 -18.11
N ASN A 394 -6.67 -12.94 -19.25
CA ASN A 394 -6.66 -13.81 -20.43
C ASN A 394 -5.23 -14.07 -20.93
N GLU A 395 -4.34 -13.08 -20.83
CA GLU A 395 -2.98 -13.15 -21.37
C GLU A 395 -1.94 -13.62 -20.35
N LEU A 396 -2.10 -13.29 -19.07
CA LEU A 396 -1.17 -13.68 -18.00
C LEU A 396 -1.72 -14.82 -17.13
N GLY A 397 -2.98 -15.18 -17.24
CA GLY A 397 -3.59 -16.27 -16.49
C GLY A 397 -3.92 -15.88 -15.04
N PHE A 398 -3.73 -16.82 -14.13
CA PHE A 398 -4.25 -16.78 -12.77
C PHE A 398 -3.22 -16.28 -11.76
N TRP A 399 -3.66 -15.98 -10.53
CA TRP A 399 -2.74 -15.84 -9.40
C TRP A 399 -2.10 -17.20 -9.09
N ASP A 400 -0.86 -17.19 -8.63
CA ASP A 400 -0.23 -18.42 -8.14
C ASP A 400 -0.99 -18.93 -6.90
N ASP A 401 -1.21 -20.24 -6.84
CA ASP A 401 -1.90 -20.91 -5.73
C ASP A 401 -0.91 -21.16 -4.57
N VAL A 402 -0.52 -20.07 -3.93
CA VAL A 402 0.39 -20.03 -2.77
C VAL A 402 -0.29 -19.41 -1.56
N VAL A 403 0.30 -19.54 -0.38
CA VAL A 403 -0.27 -19.01 0.88
C VAL A 403 -0.18 -17.49 1.02
N CYS A 404 0.78 -16.83 0.37
CA CYS A 404 1.00 -15.38 0.47
C CYS A 404 1.78 -14.81 -0.74
N SER A 405 1.74 -13.49 -0.92
CA SER A 405 2.55 -12.73 -1.90
C SER A 405 2.27 -12.97 -3.39
N ALA A 406 1.23 -13.73 -3.76
CA ALA A 406 0.85 -13.93 -5.15
C ALA A 406 0.29 -12.67 -5.83
N ASP A 407 -0.24 -11.71 -5.07
CA ASP A 407 -0.63 -10.38 -5.57
C ASP A 407 0.58 -9.54 -5.97
N THR A 408 1.63 -9.57 -5.15
CA THR A 408 2.91 -8.92 -5.43
C THR A 408 3.58 -9.55 -6.64
N GLU A 409 3.59 -10.89 -6.72
CA GLU A 409 4.04 -11.61 -7.91
C GLU A 409 3.29 -11.13 -9.16
N TYR A 410 1.96 -11.11 -9.11
CA TYR A 410 1.12 -10.73 -10.24
C TYR A 410 1.39 -9.28 -10.68
N TYR A 411 1.61 -8.37 -9.73
CA TYR A 411 1.99 -6.99 -10.01
C TYR A 411 3.31 -6.91 -10.80
N TYR A 412 4.36 -7.61 -10.37
CA TYR A 412 5.64 -7.64 -11.10
C TYR A 412 5.52 -8.35 -12.44
N ARG A 413 4.65 -9.36 -12.55
CA ARG A 413 4.35 -10.04 -13.81
C ARG A 413 3.69 -9.11 -14.82
N VAL A 414 2.77 -8.26 -14.37
CA VAL A 414 2.18 -7.19 -15.19
C VAL A 414 3.27 -6.21 -15.63
N LEU A 415 4.13 -5.75 -14.73
CA LEU A 415 5.23 -4.83 -15.07
C LEU A 415 6.17 -5.44 -16.11
N LYS A 416 6.51 -6.72 -15.97
CA LYS A 416 7.31 -7.45 -16.96
C LYS A 416 6.60 -7.55 -18.31
N ALA A 417 5.29 -7.82 -18.31
CA ALA A 417 4.53 -8.08 -19.52
C ALA A 417 4.19 -6.82 -20.34
N TYR A 418 3.91 -5.70 -19.67
CA TYR A 418 3.39 -4.48 -20.30
C TYR A 418 4.25 -3.23 -20.05
N GLY A 419 5.22 -3.29 -19.14
CA GLY A 419 6.03 -2.15 -18.72
C GLY A 419 5.32 -1.27 -17.68
N ALA A 420 6.10 -0.44 -16.98
CA ALA A 420 5.60 0.43 -15.91
C ALA A 420 4.55 1.46 -16.40
N ALA A 421 4.65 1.91 -17.65
CA ALA A 421 3.70 2.86 -18.24
C ALA A 421 2.27 2.30 -18.41
N ALA A 422 2.08 0.98 -18.29
CA ALA A 422 0.76 0.34 -18.33
C ALA A 422 0.03 0.34 -16.97
N VAL A 423 0.70 0.78 -15.90
CA VAL A 423 0.18 0.85 -14.54
C VAL A 423 0.00 2.32 -14.14
N TYR A 424 -1.17 2.66 -13.61
CA TYR A 424 -1.46 4.02 -13.16
C TYR A 424 -1.94 4.05 -11.70
N GLU A 425 -1.35 4.95 -10.90
CA GLU A 425 -1.71 5.15 -9.49
C GLU A 425 -2.73 6.27 -9.36
N VAL A 426 -3.88 5.99 -8.75
CA VAL A 426 -4.91 7.00 -8.50
C VAL A 426 -4.71 7.64 -7.14
N HIS A 427 -4.69 8.98 -7.12
CA HIS A 427 -4.56 9.80 -5.91
C HIS A 427 -3.42 9.35 -4.97
N PRO A 428 -2.16 9.30 -5.44
CA PRO A 428 -1.05 8.82 -4.62
C PRO A 428 -0.91 9.66 -3.33
N GLY A 429 -0.76 8.98 -2.20
CA GLY A 429 -0.68 9.58 -0.87
C GLY A 429 -2.03 9.88 -0.19
N LEU A 430 -3.16 9.61 -0.86
CA LEU A 430 -4.50 9.69 -0.28
C LEU A 430 -5.15 8.29 -0.27
N PRO A 431 -5.38 7.69 0.91
CA PRO A 431 -5.84 6.30 0.98
C PRO A 431 -7.29 6.18 0.48
N LEU A 432 -7.56 5.31 -0.50
CA LEU A 432 -8.94 4.97 -0.91
C LEU A 432 -9.42 3.65 -0.32
N ALA A 433 -8.62 3.05 0.56
CA ALA A 433 -9.00 1.89 1.35
C ALA A 433 -8.32 1.95 2.72
N PHE A 434 -8.97 1.36 3.71
CA PHE A 434 -8.43 1.15 5.06
C PHE A 434 -8.33 -0.35 5.25
N GLY A 435 -7.11 -0.84 5.45
CA GLY A 435 -6.82 -2.25 5.62
C GLY A 435 -6.83 -2.65 7.09
N ARG A 436 -7.66 -3.62 7.50
CA ARG A 436 -7.76 -3.98 8.91
C ARG A 436 -6.59 -4.84 9.36
N VAL A 437 -5.95 -4.46 10.46
CA VAL A 437 -4.88 -5.23 11.10
C VAL A 437 -5.50 -6.09 12.19
N ARG A 438 -5.30 -7.41 12.08
CA ARG A 438 -5.70 -8.39 13.10
C ARG A 438 -4.49 -9.22 13.53
N GLU A 439 -4.46 -9.63 14.79
CA GLU A 439 -3.38 -10.47 15.36
C GLU A 439 -3.29 -11.85 14.66
N ASP A 440 -4.41 -12.35 14.11
CA ASP A 440 -4.50 -13.64 13.42
C ASP A 440 -4.23 -13.56 11.90
N SER A 441 -3.88 -12.38 11.38
CA SER A 441 -3.60 -12.18 9.95
C SER A 441 -2.46 -13.10 9.46
N LEU A 442 -2.57 -13.59 8.21
CA LEU A 442 -1.53 -14.40 7.56
C LEU A 442 -0.15 -13.72 7.52
N THR A 443 -0.15 -12.39 7.55
CA THR A 443 1.07 -11.54 7.59
C THR A 443 1.83 -11.62 8.93
N GLN A 444 1.21 -12.14 9.99
CA GLN A 444 1.76 -12.24 11.35
C GLN A 444 2.14 -13.69 11.77
N ARG A 445 1.93 -14.70 10.91
CA ARG A 445 2.30 -16.09 11.21
C ARG A 445 3.79 -16.35 10.98
N SER A 446 4.47 -17.04 11.90
CA SER A 446 5.94 -17.13 11.97
C SER A 446 6.65 -17.56 10.67
N ALA A 447 6.12 -18.54 9.92
CA ALA A 447 6.74 -19.02 8.69
C ALA A 447 6.51 -18.09 7.48
N THR A 448 5.38 -17.39 7.42
CA THR A 448 4.97 -16.49 6.32
C THR A 448 4.94 -15.02 6.75
N HIS A 449 5.61 -14.71 7.85
CA HIS A 449 5.63 -13.39 8.46
C HIS A 449 6.13 -12.38 7.44
N ILE A 450 5.61 -11.14 7.46
CA ILE A 450 6.00 -10.12 6.47
C ILE A 450 7.52 -9.86 6.46
N PHE A 451 8.20 -9.99 7.59
CA PHE A 451 9.68 -9.90 7.68
C PHE A 451 10.44 -10.94 6.85
N THR A 452 9.80 -12.05 6.47
CA THR A 452 10.45 -13.05 5.60
C THR A 452 10.70 -12.54 4.17
N ILE A 453 10.29 -11.31 3.83
CA ILE A 453 10.66 -10.63 2.58
C ILE A 453 12.16 -10.31 2.51
N PHE A 454 12.83 -10.13 3.65
CA PHE A 454 14.26 -9.83 3.71
C PHE A 454 15.11 -11.10 3.71
N SER A 455 14.65 -12.13 4.41
CA SER A 455 15.23 -13.46 4.39
C SER A 455 14.15 -14.50 4.75
N GLY A 456 14.03 -15.58 3.98
CA GLY A 456 13.03 -16.64 4.20
C GLY A 456 12.01 -16.82 3.07
N LEU A 457 10.83 -17.35 3.39
CA LEU A 457 9.87 -17.86 2.39
C LEU A 457 9.41 -16.81 1.36
N ARG A 458 9.02 -15.61 1.79
CA ARG A 458 8.61 -14.54 0.86
C ARG A 458 9.77 -14.05 0.02
N HIS A 459 10.97 -13.97 0.59
CA HIS A 459 12.20 -13.60 -0.12
C HIS A 459 12.55 -14.62 -1.21
N ASP A 460 12.55 -15.91 -0.87
CA ASP A 460 12.88 -16.99 -1.81
C ASP A 460 11.83 -17.14 -2.90
N TYR A 461 10.54 -17.03 -2.55
CA TYR A 461 9.45 -16.95 -3.52
C TYR A 461 9.63 -15.73 -4.46
N SER A 462 9.99 -14.57 -3.90
CA SER A 462 10.27 -13.36 -4.68
C SER A 462 11.38 -13.57 -5.70
N LYS A 463 12.52 -14.09 -5.27
CA LYS A 463 13.61 -14.45 -6.17
C LYS A 463 13.19 -15.45 -7.25
N ALA A 464 12.39 -16.44 -6.88
CA ALA A 464 11.95 -17.48 -7.81
C ALA A 464 11.08 -16.89 -8.93
N TYR A 465 10.07 -16.09 -8.60
CA TYR A 465 9.21 -15.49 -9.63
C TYR A 465 9.96 -14.42 -10.45
N HIS A 466 10.87 -13.64 -9.84
CA HIS A 466 11.67 -12.67 -10.60
C HIS A 466 12.57 -13.37 -11.64
N ARG A 467 13.22 -14.48 -11.27
CA ARG A 467 14.00 -15.29 -12.24
C ARG A 467 13.14 -15.85 -13.36
N TRP A 468 11.93 -16.31 -13.04
CA TRP A 468 10.97 -16.76 -14.05
C TRP A 468 10.55 -15.63 -14.99
N HIS A 469 10.25 -14.44 -14.45
CA HIS A 469 9.90 -13.25 -15.26
C HIS A 469 11.06 -12.79 -16.13
N GLU A 470 12.28 -12.79 -15.61
CA GLU A 470 13.50 -12.41 -16.33
C GLU A 470 13.81 -13.38 -17.48
N SER A 471 13.70 -14.68 -17.22
CA SER A 471 13.93 -15.75 -18.20
C SER A 471 12.80 -15.90 -19.24
N SER A 472 11.71 -15.14 -19.10
CA SER A 472 10.58 -15.13 -20.03
C SER A 472 10.70 -13.99 -21.05
N PRO A 473 11.23 -14.23 -22.27
CA PRO A 473 11.47 -13.18 -23.27
C PRO A 473 10.18 -12.67 -23.95
N LYS A 474 9.08 -13.42 -23.84
CA LYS A 474 7.80 -13.11 -24.46
C LYS A 474 6.70 -13.24 -23.42
N LYS A 475 5.70 -12.37 -23.54
CA LYS A 475 4.53 -12.32 -22.66
C LYS A 475 3.79 -13.66 -22.53
N GLN A 476 3.68 -14.44 -23.60
CA GLN A 476 3.05 -15.76 -23.56
C GLN A 476 3.70 -16.75 -22.57
N TYR A 477 4.98 -16.55 -22.22
CA TYR A 477 5.69 -17.38 -21.24
C TYR A 477 5.41 -16.98 -19.79
N LEU A 478 4.70 -15.88 -19.57
CA LEU A 478 4.24 -15.41 -18.27
C LEU A 478 2.82 -15.91 -17.94
N TYR A 479 2.23 -16.76 -18.78
CA TYR A 479 0.91 -17.31 -18.53
C TYR A 479 0.95 -18.33 -17.38
N MET A 480 0.15 -18.09 -16.34
CA MET A 480 -0.03 -19.00 -15.20
C MET A 480 -1.36 -19.75 -15.34
N PRO A 481 -1.35 -21.07 -15.55
CA PRO A 481 -2.56 -21.87 -15.60
C PRO A 481 -3.30 -21.89 -14.25
N GLN A 482 -4.63 -22.02 -14.28
CA GLN A 482 -5.44 -22.21 -13.07
C GLN A 482 -5.10 -23.50 -12.33
N HIS A 483 -4.82 -24.55 -13.10
CA HIS A 483 -4.42 -25.86 -12.61
C HIS A 483 -3.08 -26.21 -13.25
N MET A 484 -2.08 -26.48 -12.42
CA MET A 484 -0.71 -26.75 -12.86
C MET A 484 -0.34 -28.20 -12.51
N ASP A 485 -0.21 -29.07 -13.51
CA ASP A 485 0.40 -30.40 -13.33
C ASP A 485 1.89 -30.28 -13.02
N THR A 486 2.54 -29.28 -13.60
CA THR A 486 3.93 -28.90 -13.35
C THR A 486 3.99 -27.40 -13.13
N ARG A 487 4.64 -26.96 -12.06
CA ARG A 487 4.75 -25.54 -11.73
C ARG A 487 5.62 -24.81 -12.75
N VAL A 488 5.26 -23.56 -13.07
CA VAL A 488 6.01 -22.68 -13.98
C VAL A 488 7.35 -22.20 -13.40
N PHE A 489 7.47 -22.22 -12.07
CA PHE A 489 8.72 -22.02 -11.35
C PHE A 489 8.70 -22.72 -9.99
N GLU A 490 9.89 -22.99 -9.45
CA GLU A 490 10.05 -23.66 -8.16
C GLU A 490 9.59 -22.78 -7.00
N VAL A 491 8.84 -23.39 -6.09
CA VAL A 491 8.35 -22.74 -4.87
C VAL A 491 8.56 -23.70 -3.71
N ASP A 492 9.02 -23.18 -2.58
CA ASP A 492 9.16 -23.97 -1.35
C ASP A 492 7.81 -24.61 -0.98
N ALA A 493 7.81 -25.90 -0.65
CA ALA A 493 6.58 -26.64 -0.35
C ALA A 493 5.75 -26.04 0.80
N ARG A 494 6.35 -25.23 1.69
CA ARG A 494 5.65 -24.51 2.76
C ARG A 494 4.83 -23.31 2.26
N MET A 495 5.14 -22.80 1.07
CA MET A 495 4.34 -21.78 0.40
C MET A 495 3.14 -22.38 -0.33
N LEU A 496 3.11 -23.70 -0.53
CA LEU A 496 1.99 -24.41 -1.12
C LEU A 496 1.03 -24.85 -0.01
N ARG A 497 -0.27 -24.62 -0.22
CA ARG A 497 -1.26 -25.12 0.73
C ARG A 497 -1.41 -26.63 0.56
N LYS A 498 -1.21 -27.38 1.65
CA LYS A 498 -1.55 -28.80 1.67
C LYS A 498 -3.07 -28.91 1.79
N PRO A 499 -3.72 -29.85 1.08
CA PRO A 499 -5.12 -30.16 1.36
C PRO A 499 -5.25 -30.49 2.84
N ASP A 500 -6.12 -29.80 3.58
CA ASP A 500 -6.48 -30.25 4.92
C ASP A 500 -7.07 -31.65 4.77
N HIS A 501 -6.39 -32.66 5.33
CA HIS A 501 -6.95 -34.00 5.42
C HIS A 501 -8.17 -33.90 6.35
N SER A 502 -9.34 -34.05 5.75
CA SER A 502 -10.67 -34.05 6.38
C SER A 502 -10.75 -34.90 7.65
#